data_AF-G8NT91-F1
#
_entry.id   AF-G8NT91-F1
#
_cell.length_a   1.000
_cell.length_b   1.000
_cell.length_c   1.000
_cell.angle_alpha   90.00
_cell.angle_beta   90.00
_cell.angle_gamma   90.00
#
_symmetry.space_group_name_H-M   'P 1'
#
loop_
_entity.id
_entity.type
_entity.pdbx_description
1 polymer ?
#
loop_
_entity_poly.entity_id
_entity_poly.type
_entity_poly.pdbx_seq_one_letter_code
_entity_poly.pdbx_strand_id
1 'polypeptide(L)' 'MSDTPESNREAEQIQIASAEAENGPLRPEDFYMEGPYMVFTAAYHLRRGYCCNSSCRHCPYK' A
#
# COMPACT_ATOMS: atom_id res chain seq x y z
N MET A 1 49.75 -16.00 -6.46
CA MET A 1 49.77 -16.58 -7.82
C MET A 1 48.95 -17.85 -7.78
N SER A 2 48.11 -18.05 -8.80
CA SER A 2 46.97 -18.99 -8.93
C SER A 2 45.79 -18.63 -8.02
N ASP A 3 44.91 -17.69 -8.38
CA ASP A 3 43.95 -17.73 -9.51
C ASP A 3 43.10 -19.01 -9.51
N THR A 4 41.89 -18.92 -8.95
CA THR A 4 40.72 -19.55 -9.55
C THR A 4 39.55 -18.57 -9.58
N PRO A 5 38.73 -18.67 -10.62
CA PRO A 5 37.98 -17.57 -11.21
C PRO A 5 36.47 -17.68 -10.93
N GLU A 6 35.73 -16.68 -11.41
CA GLU A 6 34.33 -16.81 -11.84
C GLU A 6 33.34 -17.53 -10.91
N SER A 7 32.62 -16.75 -10.11
CA SER A 7 31.15 -16.86 -10.14
C SER A 7 30.54 -15.55 -9.67
N ASN A 8 30.43 -14.61 -10.60
CA ASN A 8 29.31 -13.68 -10.66
C ASN A 8 28.02 -14.29 -10.06
N ARG A 9 27.32 -13.57 -9.17
CA ARG A 9 25.83 -13.54 -9.05
C ARG A 9 25.24 -12.78 -7.87
N GLU A 10 25.99 -11.96 -7.15
CA GLU A 10 25.36 -11.11 -6.11
C GLU A 10 25.65 -9.62 -6.31
N ALA A 11 25.73 -9.20 -7.57
CA ALA A 11 25.29 -7.86 -7.96
C ALA A 11 23.80 -7.95 -8.28
N GLU A 12 23.02 -6.96 -7.83
CA GLU A 12 21.56 -6.84 -7.90
C GLU A 12 20.75 -7.68 -6.90
N GLN A 13 20.68 -7.19 -5.67
CA GLN A 13 19.40 -7.20 -4.96
C GLN A 13 18.88 -5.77 -4.93
N ILE A 14 18.44 -5.31 -6.10
CA ILE A 14 17.56 -4.15 -6.24
C ILE A 14 16.23 -4.58 -5.60
N GLN A 15 16.07 -4.32 -4.31
CA GLN A 15 14.79 -4.46 -3.62
C GLN A 15 13.89 -3.28 -4.02
N ILE A 16 13.32 -3.37 -5.23
CA ILE A 16 12.09 -2.66 -5.57
C ILE A 16 11.00 -3.25 -4.69
N ALA A 17 10.86 -2.72 -3.49
CA ALA A 17 9.74 -2.98 -2.59
C ALA A 17 9.41 -1.72 -1.76
N SER A 18 9.67 -0.54 -2.31
CA SER A 18 9.57 0.74 -1.60
C SER A 18 8.61 1.74 -2.25
N ALA A 19 7.87 1.36 -3.29
CA ALA A 19 6.94 2.26 -3.98
C ALA A 19 5.49 1.75 -4.10
N GLU A 20 5.10 0.70 -3.36
CA GLU A 20 3.73 0.15 -3.42
C GLU A 20 2.92 0.24 -2.10
N ALA A 21 3.38 0.96 -1.06
CA ALA A 21 2.75 0.83 0.27
C ALA A 21 2.80 2.03 1.23
N GLU A 22 2.61 3.27 0.76
CA GLU A 22 2.20 4.33 1.71
C GLU A 22 0.78 4.05 2.28
N ASN A 23 0.02 3.17 1.61
CA ASN A 23 -1.20 2.54 2.12
C ASN A 23 -1.17 1.05 1.79
N GLY A 24 -0.72 0.20 2.73
CA GLY A 24 -0.73 -1.26 2.59
C GLY A 24 -2.11 -1.87 2.27
N PRO A 25 -2.21 -3.21 2.15
CA PRO A 25 -3.42 -3.90 1.69
C PRO A 25 -4.68 -3.49 2.47
N LEU A 26 -5.82 -3.48 1.79
CA LEU A 26 -7.11 -3.17 2.40
C LEU A 26 -7.37 -4.14 3.55
N ARG A 27 -7.63 -3.57 4.73
CA ARG A 27 -8.00 -4.34 5.91
C ARG A 27 -9.50 -4.58 5.93
N PRO A 28 -9.99 -5.66 6.56
CA PRO A 28 -11.43 -5.89 6.70
C PRO A 28 -12.17 -4.76 7.45
N GLU A 29 -11.46 -3.93 8.22
CA GLU A 29 -12.02 -2.75 8.90
C GLU A 29 -12.05 -1.48 8.02
N ASP A 30 -11.34 -1.49 6.88
CA ASP A 30 -11.24 -0.33 5.97
C ASP A 30 -12.53 -0.16 5.12
N PHE A 31 -13.35 -1.20 4.99
CA PHE A 31 -14.58 -1.16 4.20
C PHE A 31 -15.61 -2.16 4.71
N TYR A 32 -16.87 -1.95 4.35
CA TYR A 32 -17.94 -2.93 4.52
C TYR A 32 -18.76 -3.04 3.23
N MET A 33 -19.45 -4.17 3.06
CA MET A 33 -20.33 -4.38 1.92
C MET A 33 -21.76 -3.99 2.31
N GLU A 34 -22.33 -3.05 1.57
CA GLU A 34 -23.72 -2.63 1.68
C GLU A 34 -24.46 -3.12 0.42
N GLY A 35 -24.86 -4.39 0.45
CA GLY A 35 -25.43 -5.07 -0.72
C GLY A 35 -24.38 -5.26 -1.83
N PRO A 36 -24.61 -4.77 -3.06
CA PRO A 36 -23.63 -4.85 -4.15
C PRO A 36 -22.55 -3.76 -4.06
N TYR A 37 -22.64 -2.84 -3.11
CA TYR A 37 -21.73 -1.70 -3.01
C TYR A 37 -20.68 -1.92 -1.93
N MET A 38 -19.43 -1.56 -2.26
CA MET A 38 -18.34 -1.47 -1.28
C MET A 38 -18.29 -0.07 -0.71
N VAL A 39 -18.44 0.06 0.61
CA VAL A 39 -18.43 1.34 1.31
C VAL A 39 -17.19 1.44 2.19
N PHE A 40 -16.35 2.44 1.92
CA PHE A 40 -15.17 2.71 2.73
C PHE A 40 -15.53 3.35 4.06
N THR A 41 -14.84 2.92 5.12
CA THR A 41 -15.01 3.43 6.47
C THR A 41 -14.14 4.67 6.70
N ALA A 42 -14.39 5.35 7.82
CA ALA A 42 -13.51 6.42 8.27
C ALA A 42 -12.07 5.94 8.53
N ALA A 43 -11.89 4.68 8.94
CA ALA A 43 -10.56 4.09 9.20
C ALA A 43 -9.69 4.06 7.94
N TYR A 44 -10.27 3.69 6.80
CA TYR A 44 -9.59 3.75 5.52
C TYR A 44 -9.18 5.18 5.15
N HIS A 45 -10.08 6.15 5.36
CA HIS A 45 -9.79 7.55 5.06
C HIS A 45 -8.73 8.16 5.98
N LEU A 46 -8.66 7.74 7.25
CA LEU A 46 -7.59 8.12 8.18
C LEU A 46 -6.25 7.53 7.75
N ARG A 47 -6.23 6.24 7.38
CA ARG A 47 -5.01 5.54 6.95
C ARG A 47 -4.46 6.14 5.67
N ARG A 48 -5.35 6.54 4.75
CA ARG A 48 -5.02 7.30 3.53
C ARG A 48 -4.26 8.60 3.83
N GLY A 49 -4.51 9.23 4.97
CA GLY A 49 -3.76 10.39 5.45
C GLY A 49 -4.10 11.72 4.77
N TYR A 50 -5.05 11.77 3.83
CA TYR A 50 -5.45 13.02 3.18
C TYR A 50 -6.93 13.04 2.75
N CYS A 51 -7.50 14.25 2.72
CA CYS A 51 -8.84 14.47 2.18
C CYS A 51 -8.82 14.39 0.65
N CYS A 52 -9.65 13.52 0.09
CA CYS A 52 -9.76 13.33 -1.36
C CYS A 52 -10.70 14.30 -2.08
N ASN A 53 -11.35 15.20 -1.32
CA ASN A 53 -12.32 16.17 -1.81
C ASN A 53 -13.52 15.58 -2.59
N SER A 54 -13.76 14.26 -2.52
CA SER A 54 -14.85 13.57 -3.20
C SER A 54 -16.17 13.56 -2.41
N SER A 55 -16.28 14.39 -1.37
CA SER A 55 -17.47 14.48 -0.51
C SER A 55 -17.95 13.13 0.06
N CYS A 56 -17.02 12.32 0.56
CA CYS A 56 -17.30 11.03 1.18
C CYS A 56 -18.14 11.19 2.46
N ARG A 57 -19.07 10.26 2.69
CA ARG A 57 -19.98 10.25 3.85
C ARG A 57 -19.25 10.06 5.19
N HIS A 58 -18.11 9.37 5.18
CA HIS A 58 -17.29 9.06 6.36
C HIS A 58 -15.95 9.80 6.36
N CYS A 59 -15.89 10.98 5.73
CA CYS A 59 -14.65 11.75 5.67
C CYS A 59 -14.28 12.31 7.06
N PRO A 60 -13.12 11.96 7.62
CA PRO A 60 -12.68 12.48 8.93
C PRO A 60 -12.14 13.92 8.87
N TYR A 61 -11.95 14.48 7.66
CA TYR A 61 -11.35 15.79 7.42
C TYR A 61 -12.37 16.88 7.01
N LYS A 62 -13.67 16.56 6.99
CA LYS A 62 -14.74 17.52 6.68
C LYS A 62 -15.47 17.98 7.93
#